data_AF-A0A2E2QXF7-F1
#
_entry.id   AF-A0A2E2QXF7-F1
#
_cell.length_a   1.000
_cell.length_b   1.000
_cell.length_c   1.000
_cell.angle_alpha   90.00
_cell.angle_beta   90.00
_cell.angle_gamma   90.00
#
_symmetry.space_group_name_H-M   'P 1'
#
loop_
_entity.id
_entity.type
_entity.pdbx_description
1 polymer ?
#
loop_
_entity_poly.entity_id
_entity_poly.type
_entity_poly.pdbx_seq_one_letter_code
_entity_poly.pdbx_strand_id
1 'polypeptide(L)'
;MTSFKNFTNRLKKNKLKKKERKNSILSIKNNIEELNDLLLQNFSKKIQESHPNPLNSFGRKCFSQSDEDGITFEILRRIKKINSGFFAELGVGDGTENNTLLLSSLGWKGFWVGGNKLAFEPPKNQKFLFLKKWITAENIVETFLEGFSHFKLKNIDLISIDLDGNDFYILEALLKSKIQPSVFILEYNAKFPPPIKFKIEYNPHHKWEEDDYFGSSLTTLNDLLSSYDYKLICCNSHTGANCFFIKKKFAKLFKDVPSEIDKIYSEPRYVLYKRFVHKKSIKLIQQILS
;
A
#
# COMPACT_ATOMS: atom_id res chain seq x y z
N MET A 1 32.07 -9.97 -56.93
CA MET A 1 32.29 -10.07 -55.46
C MET A 1 32.20 -8.74 -54.71
N THR A 2 32.58 -7.60 -55.31
CA THR A 2 32.63 -6.27 -54.68
C THR A 2 31.25 -5.66 -54.35
N SER A 3 30.25 -5.83 -55.24
CA SER A 3 28.88 -5.33 -55.04
C SER A 3 28.16 -5.97 -53.83
N PHE A 4 28.34 -7.28 -53.63
CA PHE A 4 27.74 -8.02 -52.51
C PHE A 4 28.34 -7.62 -51.14
N LYS A 5 29.66 -7.34 -51.09
CA LYS A 5 30.33 -6.78 -49.90
C LYS A 5 29.82 -5.35 -49.56
N ASN A 6 29.57 -4.52 -50.56
CA ASN A 6 29.01 -3.17 -50.34
C ASN A 6 27.56 -3.21 -49.84
N PHE A 7 26.73 -4.11 -50.37
CA PHE A 7 25.35 -4.30 -49.93
C PHE A 7 25.26 -4.79 -48.47
N THR A 8 26.06 -5.80 -48.11
CA THR A 8 26.13 -6.34 -46.75
C THR A 8 26.65 -5.31 -45.74
N ASN A 9 27.64 -4.49 -46.10
CA ASN A 9 28.11 -3.38 -45.27
C ASN A 9 27.04 -2.28 -45.07
N ARG A 10 26.26 -1.95 -46.11
CA ARG A 10 25.15 -1.00 -46.02
C ARG A 10 24.05 -1.51 -45.07
N LEU A 11 23.71 -2.80 -45.14
CA LEU A 11 22.76 -3.44 -44.23
C LEU A 11 23.25 -3.42 -42.77
N LYS A 12 24.53 -3.71 -42.52
CA LYS A 12 25.14 -3.61 -41.18
C LYS A 12 25.08 -2.18 -40.64
N LYS A 13 25.44 -1.18 -41.45
CA LYS A 13 25.38 0.25 -41.07
C LYS A 13 23.96 0.71 -40.75
N ASN A 14 22.96 0.25 -41.52
CA ASN A 14 21.55 0.54 -41.24
C ASN A 14 21.06 -0.11 -39.95
N LYS A 15 21.46 -1.36 -39.67
CA LYS A 15 21.15 -2.04 -38.39
C LYS A 15 21.76 -1.30 -37.20
N LEU A 16 23.01 -0.84 -37.31
CA LEU A 16 23.69 -0.06 -36.27
C LEU A 16 22.96 1.26 -36.01
N LYS A 17 22.66 2.06 -37.05
CA LYS A 17 21.88 3.30 -36.91
C LYS A 17 20.52 3.08 -36.26
N LYS A 18 19.82 1.98 -36.60
CA LYS A 18 18.54 1.63 -35.99
C LYS A 18 18.70 1.30 -34.50
N LYS A 19 19.77 0.60 -34.11
CA LYS A 19 20.10 0.30 -32.71
C LYS A 19 20.45 1.57 -31.93
N GLU A 20 21.27 2.46 -32.50
CA GLU A 20 21.61 3.76 -31.92
C GLU A 20 20.37 4.63 -31.70
N ARG A 21 19.49 4.73 -32.70
CA ARG A 21 18.22 5.46 -32.57
C ARG A 21 17.33 4.85 -31.47
N LYS A 22 17.22 3.51 -31.40
CA LYS A 22 16.46 2.84 -30.33
C LYS A 22 17.05 3.14 -28.95
N ASN A 23 18.38 3.10 -28.82
CA ASN A 23 19.07 3.42 -27.56
C ASN A 23 18.87 4.89 -27.16
N SER A 24 18.92 5.82 -28.12
CA SER A 24 18.64 7.24 -27.89
C SER A 24 17.20 7.46 -27.41
N ILE A 25 16.21 6.84 -28.05
CA ILE A 25 14.79 6.91 -27.62
C ILE A 25 14.63 6.34 -26.20
N LEU A 26 15.28 5.21 -25.91
CA LEU A 26 15.24 4.61 -24.57
C LEU A 26 15.89 5.53 -23.52
N SER A 27 17.01 6.17 -23.85
CA SER A 27 17.67 7.15 -22.98
C SER A 27 16.77 8.37 -22.73
N ILE A 28 16.11 8.91 -23.76
CA ILE A 28 15.17 10.02 -23.58
C ILE A 28 14.02 9.61 -22.66
N LYS A 29 13.43 8.42 -22.89
CA LYS A 29 12.35 7.90 -22.03
C LYS A 29 12.81 7.77 -20.57
N ASN A 30 14.01 7.20 -20.35
CA ASN A 30 14.57 7.07 -19.00
C ASN A 30 14.77 8.44 -18.33
N ASN A 31 15.32 9.42 -19.04
CA ASN A 31 15.53 10.77 -18.51
C ASN A 31 14.21 11.45 -18.16
N ILE A 32 13.14 11.23 -18.94
CA ILE A 32 11.79 11.74 -18.64
C ILE A 32 11.23 11.08 -17.38
N GLU A 33 11.37 9.75 -17.24
CA GLU A 33 10.95 9.03 -16.03
C GLU A 33 11.70 9.53 -14.79
N GLU A 34 13.01 9.72 -14.88
CA GLU A 34 13.84 10.25 -13.80
C GLU A 34 13.45 11.69 -13.42
N LEU A 35 13.23 12.56 -14.42
CA LEU A 35 12.76 13.93 -14.16
C LEU A 35 11.38 13.95 -13.50
N ASN A 36 10.46 13.09 -13.96
CA ASN A 36 9.14 12.96 -13.35
C ASN A 36 9.23 12.53 -11.89
N ASP A 37 10.08 11.54 -11.58
CA ASP A 37 10.27 11.08 -10.21
C ASP A 37 10.92 12.16 -9.32
N LEU A 38 11.86 12.96 -9.84
CA LEU A 38 12.45 14.09 -9.11
C LEU A 38 11.41 15.20 -8.83
N LEU A 39 10.57 15.52 -9.81
CA LEU A 39 9.48 16.49 -9.65
C LEU A 39 8.46 15.99 -8.63
N LEU A 40 8.07 14.72 -8.73
CA LEU A 40 7.17 14.07 -7.79
C LEU A 40 7.77 14.08 -6.38
N GLN A 41 9.06 13.78 -6.21
CA GLN A 41 9.75 13.82 -4.92
C GLN A 41 9.70 15.22 -4.29
N ASN A 42 9.99 16.27 -5.08
CA ASN A 42 9.94 17.65 -4.61
C ASN A 42 8.51 18.07 -4.23
N PHE A 43 7.53 17.71 -5.05
CA PHE A 43 6.12 18.00 -4.78
C PHE A 43 5.61 17.29 -3.53
N SER A 44 5.95 16.01 -3.38
CA SER A 44 5.64 15.19 -2.21
C SER A 44 6.15 15.82 -0.93
N LYS A 45 7.43 16.24 -0.93
CA LYS A 45 8.05 16.88 0.23
C LYS A 45 7.31 18.17 0.61
N LYS A 46 6.97 19.01 -0.36
CA LYS A 46 6.22 20.25 -0.12
C LYS A 46 4.84 19.99 0.47
N ILE A 47 4.11 19.01 -0.07
CA ILE A 47 2.80 18.64 0.47
C ILE A 47 2.94 18.11 1.89
N GLN A 48 3.85 17.17 2.14
CA GLN A 48 4.07 16.59 3.46
C GLN A 48 4.43 17.64 4.52
N GLU A 49 5.24 18.65 4.15
CA GLU A 49 5.63 19.75 5.04
C GLU A 49 4.51 20.77 5.30
N SER A 50 3.64 21.00 4.31
CA SER A 50 2.53 21.97 4.41
C SER A 50 1.21 21.37 4.88
N HIS A 51 1.11 20.04 4.96
CA HIS A 51 -0.11 19.36 5.36
C HIS A 51 -0.46 19.67 6.83
N PRO A 52 -1.71 20.05 7.14
CA PRO A 52 -2.11 20.42 8.52
C PRO A 52 -1.98 19.29 9.53
N ASN A 53 -2.06 18.04 9.08
CA ASN A 53 -1.77 16.85 9.88
C ASN A 53 -0.25 16.54 9.95
N PRO A 54 0.39 16.61 11.13
CA PRO A 54 1.84 16.45 11.27
C PRO A 54 2.36 15.05 10.97
N LEU A 55 1.50 14.00 10.98
CA LEU A 55 1.92 12.65 10.63
C LEU A 55 2.42 12.54 9.18
N ASN A 56 1.95 13.43 8.29
CA ASN A 56 2.38 13.44 6.89
C ASN A 56 3.86 13.80 6.69
N SER A 57 4.47 14.56 7.61
CA SER A 57 5.92 14.85 7.56
C SER A 57 6.80 13.60 7.72
N PHE A 58 6.24 12.52 8.31
CA PHE A 58 6.91 11.24 8.49
C PHE A 58 6.77 10.32 7.27
N GLY A 59 6.00 10.70 6.25
CA GLY A 59 5.78 9.88 5.06
C GLY A 59 7.09 9.51 4.36
N ARG A 60 7.31 8.20 4.15
CA ARG A 60 8.50 7.64 3.49
C ARG A 60 8.09 6.40 2.70
N LYS A 61 8.66 6.24 1.50
CA LYS A 61 8.57 5.02 0.70
C LYS A 61 9.78 4.13 0.97
N CYS A 62 9.55 2.91 1.39
CA CYS A 62 10.56 1.85 1.48
C CYS A 62 10.10 0.62 0.68
N PHE A 63 8.99 0.01 1.11
CA PHE A 63 8.36 -1.15 0.51
C PHE A 63 6.87 -0.95 0.22
N SER A 64 6.18 0.03 0.81
CA SER A 64 4.81 0.37 0.43
C SER A 64 4.74 0.97 -0.97
N GLN A 65 3.55 1.10 -1.54
CA GLN A 65 3.37 1.73 -2.86
C GLN A 65 3.72 3.23 -2.84
N SER A 66 3.45 3.93 -1.73
CA SER A 66 3.71 5.36 -1.60
C SER A 66 4.48 5.70 -0.31
N ASP A 67 3.97 6.60 0.54
CA ASP A 67 4.65 7.11 1.73
C ASP A 67 4.16 6.47 3.06
N GLU A 68 3.41 5.37 2.97
CA GLU A 68 2.79 4.68 4.11
C GLU A 68 3.80 4.10 5.11
N ASP A 69 4.96 3.62 4.68
CA ASP A 69 5.94 2.98 5.57
C ASP A 69 6.36 3.91 6.71
N GLY A 70 6.68 5.15 6.38
CA GLY A 70 7.12 6.15 7.35
C GLY A 70 6.01 6.58 8.32
N ILE A 71 4.78 6.75 7.80
CA ILE A 71 3.60 7.04 8.64
C ILE A 71 3.34 5.88 9.60
N THR A 72 3.36 4.64 9.09
CA THR A 72 3.16 3.43 9.89
C THR A 72 4.22 3.29 10.97
N PHE A 73 5.48 3.52 10.63
CA PHE A 73 6.59 3.48 11.58
C PHE A 73 6.40 4.49 12.72
N GLU A 74 5.99 5.72 12.41
CA GLU A 74 5.73 6.75 13.41
C GLU A 74 4.52 6.40 14.31
N ILE A 75 3.44 5.87 13.74
CA ILE A 75 2.28 5.41 14.49
C ILE A 75 2.69 4.32 15.49
N LEU A 76 3.41 3.30 15.02
CA LEU A 76 3.88 2.18 15.83
C LEU A 76 4.87 2.62 16.91
N ARG A 77 5.71 3.61 16.62
CA ARG A 77 6.60 4.25 17.61
C ARG A 77 5.79 4.91 18.73
N ARG A 78 4.79 5.72 18.38
CA ARG A 78 3.93 6.43 19.36
C ARG A 78 3.16 5.45 20.25
N ILE A 79 2.60 4.38 19.69
CA ILE A 79 1.87 3.36 20.47
C ILE A 79 2.77 2.30 21.13
N LYS A 80 4.10 2.45 21.05
CA LYS A 80 5.11 1.57 21.67
C LYS A 80 5.05 0.11 21.19
N LYS A 81 4.81 -0.11 19.89
CA LYS A 81 4.77 -1.45 19.26
C LYS A 81 5.83 -1.69 18.18
N ILE A 82 6.81 -0.81 18.04
CA ILE A 82 7.73 -0.83 16.89
C ILE A 82 8.57 -2.12 16.72
N ASN A 83 9.02 -2.73 17.82
CA ASN A 83 10.01 -3.82 17.79
C ASN A 83 9.42 -5.23 17.66
N SER A 84 8.11 -5.38 17.78
CA SER A 84 7.43 -6.67 17.58
C SER A 84 5.92 -6.48 17.58
N GLY A 85 5.25 -7.30 16.79
CA GLY A 85 3.81 -7.33 16.70
C GLY A 85 3.36 -8.32 15.65
N PHE A 86 2.05 -8.41 15.48
CA PHE A 86 1.42 -9.24 14.46
C PHE A 86 0.66 -8.39 13.44
N PHE A 87 0.92 -8.61 12.16
CA PHE A 87 0.19 -7.95 11.08
C PHE A 87 -0.62 -8.94 10.23
N ALA A 88 -1.66 -8.42 9.60
CA ALA A 88 -2.28 -9.03 8.42
C ALA A 88 -2.37 -7.98 7.30
N GLU A 89 -2.10 -8.38 6.07
CA GLU A 89 -2.31 -7.52 4.90
C GLU A 89 -3.15 -8.26 3.87
N LEU A 90 -4.22 -7.60 3.43
CA LEU A 90 -5.18 -8.09 2.46
C LEU A 90 -4.97 -7.33 1.15
N GLY A 91 -4.84 -8.07 0.04
CA GLY A 91 -4.64 -7.48 -1.28
C GLY A 91 -3.18 -7.19 -1.63
N VAL A 92 -2.32 -8.19 -1.44
CA VAL A 92 -0.86 -8.00 -1.53
C VAL A 92 -0.28 -7.97 -2.95
N GLY A 93 -1.11 -8.00 -3.99
CA GLY A 93 -0.64 -8.05 -5.38
C GLY A 93 0.35 -9.20 -5.63
N ASP A 94 1.51 -8.86 -6.19
CA ASP A 94 2.63 -9.79 -6.39
C ASP A 94 3.62 -9.86 -5.20
N GLY A 95 3.30 -9.19 -4.09
CA GLY A 95 4.12 -9.17 -2.87
C GLY A 95 5.33 -8.24 -2.92
N THR A 96 5.44 -7.39 -3.95
CA THR A 96 6.60 -6.49 -4.10
C THR A 96 6.39 -5.08 -3.56
N GLU A 97 5.14 -4.68 -3.32
CA GLU A 97 4.77 -3.43 -2.67
C GLU A 97 3.69 -3.64 -1.63
N ASN A 98 4.05 -3.54 -0.35
CA ASN A 98 3.17 -3.89 0.77
C ASN A 98 3.44 -3.01 1.98
N ASN A 99 2.38 -2.61 2.66
CA ASN A 99 2.42 -1.73 3.84
C ASN A 99 3.08 -2.40 5.07
N THR A 100 3.18 -3.73 5.06
CA THR A 100 3.69 -4.51 6.19
C THR A 100 5.08 -5.10 5.99
N LEU A 101 5.65 -5.02 4.78
CA LEU A 101 6.93 -5.67 4.49
C LEU A 101 8.09 -5.06 5.31
N LEU A 102 8.09 -3.75 5.54
CA LEU A 102 9.07 -3.11 6.42
C LEU A 102 8.98 -3.66 7.86
N LEU A 103 7.78 -4.01 8.34
CA LEU A 103 7.58 -4.51 9.70
C LEU A 103 8.22 -5.88 9.91
N SER A 104 8.23 -6.74 8.89
CA SER A 104 8.94 -8.03 8.94
C SER A 104 10.44 -7.85 9.22
N SER A 105 11.05 -6.78 8.69
CA SER A 105 12.46 -6.45 8.98
C SER A 105 12.69 -6.02 10.44
N LEU A 106 11.65 -5.57 11.13
CA LEU A 106 11.65 -5.21 12.56
C LEU A 106 11.29 -6.39 13.47
N GLY A 107 11.25 -7.62 12.92
CA GLY A 107 10.92 -8.82 13.69
C GLY A 107 9.43 -9.06 13.90
N TRP A 108 8.56 -8.30 13.21
CA TRP A 108 7.14 -8.61 13.20
C TRP A 108 6.87 -9.92 12.47
N LYS A 109 5.77 -10.55 12.88
CA LYS A 109 5.24 -11.75 12.23
C LYS A 109 3.88 -11.42 11.65
N GLY A 110 3.44 -12.20 10.67
CA GLY A 110 2.13 -11.92 10.09
C GLY A 110 1.81 -12.76 8.90
N PHE A 111 0.63 -12.52 8.35
CA PHE A 111 0.19 -13.20 7.15
C PHE A 111 -0.31 -12.23 6.09
N TRP A 112 -0.12 -12.65 4.85
CA TRP A 112 -0.64 -11.98 3.68
C TRP A 112 -1.76 -12.82 3.07
N VAL A 113 -2.77 -12.15 2.54
CA VAL A 113 -3.87 -12.78 1.81
C VAL A 113 -4.04 -12.06 0.47
N GLY A 114 -4.11 -12.82 -0.62
CA GLY A 114 -4.35 -12.24 -1.94
C GLY A 114 -4.67 -13.27 -3.01
N GLY A 115 -5.39 -12.85 -4.05
CA GLY A 115 -5.77 -13.72 -5.17
C GLY A 115 -4.63 -13.99 -6.16
N ASN A 116 -3.67 -13.07 -6.23
CA ASN A 116 -2.57 -13.12 -7.19
C ASN A 116 -1.44 -14.05 -6.75
N LYS A 117 -0.63 -14.50 -7.71
CA LYS A 117 0.61 -15.22 -7.40
C LYS A 117 1.67 -14.20 -7.01
N LEU A 118 2.39 -14.45 -5.90
CA LEU A 118 3.56 -13.68 -5.55
C LEU A 118 4.66 -13.80 -6.62
N ALA A 119 5.48 -12.76 -6.77
CA ALA A 119 6.64 -12.74 -7.64
C ALA A 119 7.78 -13.68 -7.16
N PHE A 120 7.60 -14.32 -6.01
CA PHE A 120 8.55 -15.21 -5.37
C PHE A 120 7.85 -16.33 -4.62
N GLU A 121 8.58 -17.39 -4.32
CA GLU A 121 8.08 -18.45 -3.44
C GLU A 121 8.09 -17.94 -1.99
N PRO A 122 6.92 -17.91 -1.31
CA PRO A 122 6.85 -17.45 0.07
C PRO A 122 7.69 -18.36 0.98
N PRO A 123 8.46 -17.79 1.92
CA PRO A 123 9.29 -18.60 2.80
C PRO A 123 8.42 -19.51 3.67
N LYS A 124 8.85 -20.76 3.83
CA LYS A 124 8.21 -21.74 4.72
C LYS A 124 8.82 -21.63 6.11
N ASN A 125 8.40 -20.65 6.89
CA ASN A 125 8.92 -20.40 8.25
C ASN A 125 7.78 -20.15 9.26
N GLN A 126 8.15 -19.79 10.49
CA GLN A 126 7.21 -19.50 11.58
C GLN A 126 6.96 -17.99 11.77
N LYS A 127 7.44 -17.14 10.86
CA LYS A 127 7.29 -15.68 10.93
C LYS A 127 6.28 -15.15 9.93
N PHE A 128 6.13 -15.82 8.80
CA PHE A 128 5.34 -15.35 7.68
C PHE A 128 4.51 -16.47 7.06
N LEU A 129 3.27 -16.15 6.72
CA LEU A 129 2.34 -17.03 6.03
C LEU A 129 1.71 -16.28 4.84
N PHE A 130 1.63 -16.93 3.69
CA PHE A 130 0.86 -16.42 2.56
C PHE A 130 -0.33 -17.34 2.28
N LEU A 131 -1.53 -16.75 2.27
CA LEU A 131 -2.79 -17.41 1.96
C LEU A 131 -3.28 -16.94 0.59
N LYS A 132 -3.11 -17.77 -0.44
CA LYS A 132 -3.60 -17.45 -1.78
C LYS A 132 -5.12 -17.67 -1.87
N LYS A 133 -5.90 -16.60 -1.65
CA LYS A 133 -7.37 -16.63 -1.61
C LYS A 133 -7.95 -15.37 -2.25
N TRP A 134 -9.05 -15.54 -2.98
CA TRP A 134 -9.91 -14.43 -3.36
C TRP A 134 -10.79 -14.05 -2.15
N ILE A 135 -10.69 -12.81 -1.70
CA ILE A 135 -11.28 -12.37 -0.43
C ILE A 135 -12.71 -11.90 -0.66
N THR A 136 -13.62 -12.38 0.18
CA THR A 136 -15.04 -11.99 0.19
C THR A 136 -15.52 -11.78 1.62
N ALA A 137 -16.66 -11.12 1.80
CA ALA A 137 -17.23 -10.88 3.12
C ALA A 137 -17.61 -12.20 3.83
N GLU A 138 -17.91 -13.25 3.07
CA GLU A 138 -18.28 -14.57 3.59
C GLU A 138 -17.06 -15.35 4.10
N ASN A 139 -15.89 -15.21 3.46
CA ASN A 139 -14.72 -16.02 3.76
C ASN A 139 -13.64 -15.34 4.61
N ILE A 140 -13.74 -14.02 4.81
CA ILE A 140 -12.67 -13.26 5.47
C ILE A 140 -12.44 -13.70 6.91
N VAL A 141 -13.50 -13.98 7.65
CA VAL A 141 -13.41 -14.38 9.06
C VAL A 141 -12.67 -15.71 9.20
N GLU A 142 -13.06 -16.71 8.38
CA GLU A 142 -12.37 -18.02 8.35
C GLU A 142 -10.91 -17.87 7.95
N THR A 143 -10.62 -17.00 6.97
CA THR A 143 -9.24 -16.73 6.54
C THR A 143 -8.39 -16.12 7.66
N PHE A 144 -8.94 -15.23 8.47
CA PHE A 144 -8.26 -14.72 9.66
C PHE A 144 -8.07 -15.79 10.74
N LEU A 145 -9.04 -16.69 10.93
CA LEU A 145 -8.91 -17.80 11.88
C LEU A 145 -7.80 -18.77 11.47
N GLU A 146 -7.61 -19.01 10.17
CA GLU A 146 -6.47 -19.78 9.66
C GLU A 146 -5.13 -19.11 9.99
N GLY A 147 -5.00 -17.81 9.72
CA GLY A 147 -3.82 -17.03 10.09
C GLY A 147 -3.56 -17.04 11.60
N PHE A 148 -4.61 -16.88 12.41
CA PHE A 148 -4.51 -16.92 13.87
C PHE A 148 -4.08 -18.30 14.38
N SER A 149 -4.63 -19.37 13.81
CA SER A 149 -4.26 -20.75 14.15
C SER A 149 -2.78 -21.01 13.87
N HIS A 150 -2.28 -20.60 12.70
CA HIS A 150 -0.88 -20.76 12.31
C HIS A 150 0.08 -20.13 13.33
N PHE A 151 -0.22 -18.91 13.78
CA PHE A 151 0.62 -18.17 14.72
C PHE A 151 0.22 -18.32 16.20
N LYS A 152 -0.80 -19.14 16.50
CA LYS A 152 -1.39 -19.31 17.85
C LYS A 152 -1.81 -17.98 18.49
N LEU A 153 -2.43 -17.11 17.70
CA LEU A 153 -2.78 -15.75 18.10
C LEU A 153 -4.12 -15.67 18.80
N LYS A 154 -4.19 -14.72 19.73
CA LYS A 154 -5.45 -14.25 20.34
C LYS A 154 -5.83 -12.86 19.84
N ASN A 155 -4.87 -12.09 19.37
CA ASN A 155 -5.04 -10.73 18.88
C ASN A 155 -4.07 -10.45 17.73
N ILE A 156 -4.35 -9.36 17.02
CA ILE A 156 -3.52 -8.84 15.94
C ILE A 156 -3.31 -7.35 16.19
N ASP A 157 -2.19 -6.81 15.72
CA ASP A 157 -1.79 -5.43 16.04
C ASP A 157 -2.05 -4.47 14.90
N LEU A 158 -1.86 -4.91 13.66
CA LEU A 158 -2.06 -4.11 12.48
C LEU A 158 -2.79 -4.91 11.40
N ILE A 159 -3.81 -4.33 10.80
CA ILE A 159 -4.42 -4.86 9.58
C ILE A 159 -4.35 -3.81 8.49
N SER A 160 -3.83 -4.17 7.33
CA SER A 160 -3.90 -3.37 6.11
C SER A 160 -4.91 -4.01 5.15
N ILE A 161 -5.83 -3.22 4.59
CA ILE A 161 -6.83 -3.66 3.62
C ILE A 161 -6.78 -2.74 2.41
N ASP A 162 -6.46 -3.33 1.25
CA ASP A 162 -6.38 -2.66 -0.03
C ASP A 162 -6.79 -3.67 -1.12
N LEU A 163 -8.08 -3.74 -1.43
CA LEU A 163 -8.68 -4.75 -2.31
C LEU A 163 -9.26 -4.15 -3.59
N ASP A 164 -9.02 -2.87 -3.83
CA ASP A 164 -9.51 -2.10 -4.97
C ASP A 164 -11.06 -2.20 -5.12
N GLY A 165 -11.84 -2.27 -4.04
CA GLY A 165 -13.29 -2.49 -4.16
C GLY A 165 -14.06 -2.74 -2.86
N ASN A 166 -14.21 -4.01 -2.48
CA ASN A 166 -15.13 -4.43 -1.40
C ASN A 166 -14.64 -4.11 0.03
N ASP A 167 -13.59 -3.32 0.17
CA ASP A 167 -12.84 -2.99 1.39
C ASP A 167 -13.74 -2.71 2.59
N PHE A 168 -14.79 -1.90 2.39
CA PHE A 168 -15.78 -1.57 3.42
C PHE A 168 -16.45 -2.82 4.00
N TYR A 169 -16.91 -3.74 3.15
CA TYR A 169 -17.64 -4.93 3.57
C TYR A 169 -16.74 -5.94 4.27
N ILE A 170 -15.49 -6.05 3.79
CA ILE A 170 -14.45 -6.88 4.43
C ILE A 170 -14.12 -6.35 5.83
N LEU A 171 -13.90 -5.05 5.94
CA LEU A 171 -13.67 -4.37 7.21
C LEU A 171 -14.86 -4.57 8.17
N GLU A 172 -16.09 -4.39 7.69
CA GLU A 172 -17.29 -4.54 8.51
C GLU A 172 -17.42 -5.97 9.06
N ALA A 173 -17.17 -7.00 8.23
CA ALA A 173 -17.19 -8.39 8.66
C ALA A 173 -16.16 -8.67 9.76
N LEU A 174 -14.92 -8.16 9.62
CA LEU A 174 -13.87 -8.29 10.64
C LEU A 174 -14.28 -7.65 11.97
N LEU A 175 -14.81 -6.43 11.92
CA LEU A 175 -15.24 -5.68 13.10
C LEU A 175 -16.38 -6.40 13.84
N LYS A 176 -17.39 -6.90 13.11
CA LYS A 176 -18.52 -7.69 13.65
C LYS A 176 -18.04 -8.99 14.32
N SER A 177 -17.00 -9.61 13.79
CA SER A 177 -16.37 -10.81 14.35
C SER A 177 -15.33 -10.52 15.44
N LYS A 178 -15.25 -9.27 15.93
CA LYS A 178 -14.33 -8.83 17.00
C LYS A 178 -12.84 -8.95 16.65
N ILE A 179 -12.50 -9.02 15.35
CA ILE A 179 -11.13 -8.92 14.87
C ILE A 179 -10.77 -7.44 14.78
N GLN A 180 -10.14 -6.93 15.83
CA GLN A 180 -9.97 -5.49 16.06
C GLN A 180 -8.50 -5.15 16.41
N PRO A 181 -7.65 -4.81 15.42
CA PRO A 181 -6.25 -4.48 15.62
C PRO A 181 -6.05 -3.17 16.38
N SER A 182 -4.82 -2.92 16.81
CA SER A 182 -4.43 -1.61 17.35
C SER A 182 -4.42 -0.52 16.28
N VAL A 183 -4.06 -0.89 15.04
CA VAL A 183 -3.93 -0.01 13.88
C VAL A 183 -4.63 -0.62 12.67
N PHE A 184 -5.38 0.19 11.93
CA PHE A 184 -5.82 -0.14 10.57
C PHE A 184 -5.13 0.79 9.56
N ILE A 185 -4.76 0.23 8.41
CA ILE A 185 -4.40 0.97 7.19
C ILE A 185 -5.43 0.55 6.16
N LEU A 186 -6.14 1.51 5.56
CA LEU A 186 -7.28 1.23 4.70
C LEU A 186 -7.21 2.08 3.45
N GLU A 187 -7.41 1.45 2.30
CA GLU A 187 -7.70 2.17 1.08
C GLU A 187 -9.02 2.95 1.23
N TYR A 188 -9.05 4.18 0.72
CA TYR A 188 -10.28 4.94 0.59
C TYR A 188 -10.34 5.64 -0.77
N ASN A 189 -11.55 5.83 -1.27
CA ASN A 189 -11.77 6.56 -2.50
C ASN A 189 -11.71 8.06 -2.23
N ALA A 190 -10.55 8.66 -2.45
CA ALA A 190 -10.33 10.08 -2.19
C ALA A 190 -11.07 11.02 -3.12
N LYS A 191 -11.71 10.53 -4.20
CA LYS A 191 -12.58 11.36 -5.07
C LYS A 191 -13.71 12.04 -4.29
N PHE A 192 -14.11 11.46 -3.15
CA PHE A 192 -15.18 11.96 -2.29
C PHE A 192 -14.61 12.65 -1.04
N PRO A 193 -14.40 13.98 -1.07
CA PRO A 193 -14.01 14.72 0.13
C PRO A 193 -15.11 14.66 1.20
N PRO A 194 -14.77 14.78 2.50
CA PRO A 194 -15.78 14.91 3.54
C PRO A 194 -16.69 16.13 3.31
N PRO A 195 -17.96 16.09 3.76
CA PRO A 195 -18.62 15.01 4.49
C PRO A 195 -19.33 13.99 3.56
N ILE A 196 -18.94 13.88 2.29
CA ILE A 196 -19.61 12.99 1.34
C ILE A 196 -19.47 11.55 1.81
N LYS A 197 -20.58 10.81 1.78
CA LYS A 197 -20.65 9.38 2.06
C LYS A 197 -20.86 8.62 0.76
N PHE A 198 -19.90 7.75 0.45
CA PHE A 198 -19.93 6.86 -0.70
C PHE A 198 -19.38 5.49 -0.31
N LYS A 199 -19.90 4.44 -0.93
CA LYS A 199 -19.28 3.12 -1.05
C LYS A 199 -19.89 2.42 -2.25
N ILE A 200 -19.13 1.57 -2.91
CA ILE A 200 -19.66 0.73 -4.00
C ILE A 200 -20.67 -0.29 -3.45
N GLU A 201 -21.48 -0.85 -4.34
CA GLU A 201 -22.29 -2.03 -4.02
C GLU A 201 -21.42 -3.27 -3.84
N TYR A 202 -21.75 -4.12 -2.86
CA TYR A 202 -21.02 -5.37 -2.64
C TYR A 202 -21.18 -6.31 -3.83
N ASN A 203 -20.06 -6.78 -4.37
CA ASN A 203 -20.03 -7.82 -5.38
C ASN A 203 -18.86 -8.77 -5.09
N PRO A 204 -19.09 -10.03 -4.70
CA PRO A 204 -18.01 -10.96 -4.35
C PRO A 204 -17.08 -11.31 -5.53
N HIS A 205 -17.47 -10.96 -6.75
CA HIS A 205 -16.68 -11.13 -7.97
C HIS A 205 -16.16 -9.80 -8.54
N HIS A 206 -16.26 -8.70 -7.79
CA HIS A 206 -15.81 -7.39 -8.21
C HIS A 206 -14.34 -7.43 -8.62
N LYS A 207 -14.04 -6.97 -9.83
CA LYS A 207 -12.69 -6.70 -10.29
C LYS A 207 -12.65 -5.24 -10.65
N TRP A 208 -11.69 -4.52 -10.09
CA TRP A 208 -11.51 -3.13 -10.42
C TRP A 208 -11.19 -2.97 -11.91
N GLU A 209 -11.86 -2.02 -12.56
CA GLU A 209 -11.69 -1.71 -13.98
C GLU A 209 -10.71 -0.56 -14.22
N GLU A 210 -9.87 -0.24 -13.22
CA GLU A 210 -8.94 0.89 -13.24
C GLU A 210 -9.67 2.26 -13.36
N ASP A 211 -10.91 2.33 -12.90
CA ASP A 211 -11.76 3.52 -12.90
C ASP A 211 -11.94 4.12 -11.48
N ASP A 212 -12.85 5.08 -11.34
CA ASP A 212 -13.11 5.71 -10.04
C ASP A 212 -14.24 5.05 -9.22
N TYR A 213 -14.74 3.89 -9.65
CA TYR A 213 -15.77 3.11 -8.97
C TYR A 213 -15.14 2.00 -8.11
N PHE A 214 -14.53 2.40 -7.00
CA PHE A 214 -13.92 1.49 -6.03
C PHE A 214 -14.13 1.97 -4.60
N GLY A 215 -13.97 1.04 -3.65
CA GLY A 215 -13.85 1.33 -2.23
C GLY A 215 -15.02 2.12 -1.62
N SER A 216 -14.65 3.01 -0.68
CA SER A 216 -15.59 3.90 0.00
C SER A 216 -14.94 5.22 0.36
N SER A 217 -15.75 6.27 0.54
CA SER A 217 -15.26 7.58 0.97
C SER A 217 -14.69 7.55 2.39
N LEU A 218 -13.80 8.49 2.71
CA LEU A 218 -13.23 8.65 4.05
C LEU A 218 -14.30 8.80 5.13
N THR A 219 -15.38 9.55 4.86
CA THR A 219 -16.49 9.75 5.79
C THR A 219 -17.17 8.42 6.15
N THR A 220 -17.46 7.58 5.15
CA THR A 220 -18.08 6.25 5.36
C THR A 220 -17.21 5.35 6.25
N LEU A 221 -15.89 5.32 6.00
CA LEU A 221 -14.95 4.55 6.83
C LEU A 221 -14.88 5.12 8.25
N ASN A 222 -14.79 6.45 8.38
CA ASN A 222 -14.69 7.11 9.69
C ASN A 222 -15.93 6.89 10.54
N ASP A 223 -17.13 6.94 9.95
CA ASP A 223 -18.39 6.66 10.64
C ASP A 223 -18.42 5.22 11.17
N LEU A 224 -18.07 4.24 10.32
CA LEU A 224 -18.01 2.83 10.72
C LEU A 224 -17.01 2.64 11.86
N LEU A 225 -15.76 3.09 11.69
CA LEU A 225 -14.71 2.83 12.67
C LEU A 225 -14.91 3.58 13.99
N SER A 226 -15.52 4.77 13.95
CA SER A 226 -15.89 5.52 15.16
C SER A 226 -16.86 4.74 16.04
N SER A 227 -17.79 3.97 15.45
CA SER A 227 -18.71 3.12 16.24
C SER A 227 -18.03 1.88 16.86
N TYR A 228 -16.79 1.58 16.49
CA TYR A 228 -15.97 0.48 17.01
C TYR A 228 -14.75 0.96 17.82
N ASP A 229 -14.84 2.17 18.39
CA ASP A 229 -13.79 2.80 19.21
C ASP A 229 -12.45 2.95 18.48
N TYR A 230 -12.48 3.39 17.23
CA TYR A 230 -11.31 3.84 16.49
C TYR A 230 -11.33 5.36 16.27
N LYS A 231 -10.15 5.92 16.04
CA LYS A 231 -9.94 7.33 15.67
C LYS A 231 -9.16 7.36 14.36
N LEU A 232 -9.68 8.07 13.37
CA LEU A 232 -8.93 8.45 12.17
C LEU A 232 -7.78 9.38 12.58
N ILE A 233 -6.56 9.07 12.14
CA ILE A 233 -5.38 9.86 12.49
C ILE A 233 -4.58 10.38 11.31
N CYS A 234 -4.69 9.81 10.11
CA CYS A 234 -3.94 10.27 8.94
C CYS A 234 -4.61 9.82 7.65
N CYS A 235 -4.50 10.62 6.59
CA CYS A 235 -4.52 10.16 5.21
C CYS A 235 -3.15 10.49 4.61
N ASN A 236 -2.52 9.54 3.93
CA ASN A 236 -1.18 9.74 3.41
C ASN A 236 -1.19 10.81 2.32
N SER A 237 -0.36 11.82 2.46
CA SER A 237 -0.46 13.01 1.62
C SER A 237 0.20 12.86 0.25
N HIS A 238 1.10 11.89 0.04
CA HIS A 238 1.70 11.67 -1.27
C HIS A 238 0.64 11.33 -2.32
N THR A 239 -0.12 10.24 -2.10
CA THR A 239 -1.18 9.81 -3.02
C THR A 239 -2.59 10.11 -2.58
N GLY A 240 -2.84 10.27 -1.27
CA GLY A 240 -4.20 10.30 -0.75
C GLY A 240 -4.94 8.97 -0.91
N ALA A 241 -4.24 7.84 -1.03
CA ALA A 241 -4.87 6.53 -1.28
C ALA A 241 -5.26 5.79 0.01
N ASN A 242 -4.45 5.95 1.07
CA ASN A 242 -4.56 5.19 2.31
C ASN A 242 -4.86 6.10 3.51
N CYS A 243 -5.73 5.61 4.38
CA CYS A 243 -6.07 6.25 5.65
C CYS A 243 -5.74 5.34 6.84
N PHE A 244 -5.38 5.97 7.96
CA PHE A 244 -4.84 5.30 9.14
C PHE A 244 -5.75 5.53 10.33
N PHE A 245 -6.12 4.43 10.98
CA PHE A 245 -6.92 4.46 12.20
C PHE A 245 -6.19 3.78 13.34
N ILE A 246 -6.41 4.27 14.55
CA ILE A 246 -5.93 3.65 15.79
C ILE A 246 -7.08 3.38 16.74
N LYS A 247 -6.95 2.38 17.60
CA LYS A 247 -7.87 2.24 18.75
C LYS A 247 -7.88 3.52 19.59
N LYS A 248 -9.08 3.99 19.94
CA LYS A 248 -9.33 5.26 20.66
C LYS A 248 -8.61 5.34 22.01
N LYS A 249 -8.30 4.19 22.64
CA LYS A 249 -7.44 4.13 23.83
C LYS A 249 -6.06 4.79 23.64
N PHE A 250 -5.55 4.85 22.42
CA PHE A 250 -4.28 5.50 22.07
C PHE A 250 -4.42 6.98 21.71
N ALA A 251 -5.63 7.56 21.64
CA ALA A 251 -5.87 8.92 21.14
C ALA A 251 -5.06 10.00 21.88
N LYS A 252 -4.74 9.80 23.17
CA LYS A 252 -3.91 10.74 23.97
C LYS A 252 -2.47 10.87 23.46
N LEU A 253 -1.99 9.94 22.63
CA LEU A 253 -0.65 9.94 22.02
C LEU A 253 -0.62 10.70 20.68
N PHE A 254 -1.78 11.17 20.22
CA PHE A 254 -1.99 11.84 18.92
C PHE A 254 -2.83 13.11 19.12
N LYS A 255 -2.42 13.96 20.07
CA LYS A 255 -3.08 15.24 20.39
C LYS A 255 -2.77 16.34 19.37
N ASP A 256 -1.64 16.20 18.68
CA ASP A 256 -1.16 17.03 17.59
C ASP A 256 -1.90 16.79 16.26
N VAL A 257 -2.61 15.66 16.14
CA VAL A 257 -3.45 15.36 14.98
C VAL A 257 -4.74 16.20 15.04
N PRO A 258 -5.12 16.91 13.97
CA PRO A 258 -6.37 17.68 13.89
C PRO A 258 -7.61 16.84 14.25
N SER A 259 -8.64 17.47 14.83
CA SER A 259 -9.92 16.81 15.10
C SER A 259 -10.90 16.85 13.94
N GLU A 260 -10.76 17.84 13.06
CA GLU A 260 -11.60 18.02 11.87
C GLU A 260 -11.16 17.06 10.77
N ILE A 261 -12.10 16.26 10.26
CA ILE A 261 -11.83 15.26 9.21
C ILE A 261 -11.27 15.91 7.94
N ASP A 262 -11.71 17.12 7.58
CA ASP A 262 -11.23 17.87 6.42
C ASP A 262 -9.74 18.23 6.50
N LYS A 263 -9.20 18.39 7.72
CA LYS A 263 -7.77 18.64 7.96
C LYS A 263 -6.94 17.36 8.00
N ILE A 264 -7.59 16.19 8.03
CA ILE A 264 -6.92 14.89 7.93
C ILE A 264 -6.94 14.37 6.49
N TYR A 265 -8.05 14.60 5.78
CA TYR A 265 -8.26 14.18 4.41
C TYR A 265 -7.13 14.64 3.47
N SER A 266 -6.79 13.75 2.52
CA SER A 266 -5.92 14.07 1.40
C SER A 266 -6.65 13.78 0.09
N GLU A 267 -6.65 14.75 -0.82
CA GLU A 267 -7.20 14.62 -2.17
C GLU A 267 -6.41 13.60 -3.01
N PRO A 268 -7.03 13.01 -4.06
CA PRO A 268 -6.41 11.96 -4.85
C PRO A 268 -5.26 12.52 -5.69
N ARG A 269 -4.09 11.92 -5.52
CA ARG A 269 -2.87 12.14 -6.30
C ARG A 269 -2.23 10.80 -6.60
N TYR A 270 -2.96 9.91 -7.27
CA TYR A 270 -2.57 8.52 -7.55
C TYR A 270 -1.39 8.38 -8.54
N VAL A 271 -0.42 9.29 -8.48
CA VAL A 271 0.82 9.30 -9.24
C VAL A 271 1.88 8.61 -8.39
N LEU A 272 2.30 7.43 -8.82
CA LEU A 272 3.37 6.67 -8.21
C LEU A 272 4.71 6.91 -8.91
N TYR A 273 5.80 6.80 -8.15
CA TYR A 273 7.15 6.77 -8.70
C TYR A 273 7.30 5.66 -9.75
N LYS A 274 7.95 5.96 -10.88
CA LYS A 274 8.25 4.94 -11.90
C LYS A 274 9.52 4.18 -11.56
N ARG A 275 10.50 4.86 -10.96
CA ARG A 275 11.80 4.34 -10.50
C ARG A 275 12.16 5.00 -9.17
N PHE A 276 11.60 4.47 -8.09
CA PHE A 276 12.03 4.90 -6.76
C PHE A 276 13.41 4.32 -6.42
N VAL A 277 14.45 5.13 -6.58
CA VAL A 277 15.86 4.78 -6.28
C VAL A 277 16.36 3.59 -7.11
N HIS A 278 16.26 2.37 -6.58
CA HIS A 278 16.74 1.15 -7.22
C HIS A 278 15.56 0.23 -7.56
N LYS A 279 15.78 -0.67 -8.52
CA LYS A 279 14.80 -1.72 -8.83
C LYS A 279 14.56 -2.58 -7.60
N LYS A 280 13.29 -2.97 -7.39
CA LYS A 280 12.90 -3.89 -6.33
C LYS A 280 13.66 -5.22 -6.48
N SER A 281 14.23 -5.70 -5.39
CA SER A 281 15.01 -6.94 -5.36
C SER A 281 14.19 -8.04 -4.70
N ILE A 282 13.79 -9.04 -5.49
CA ILE A 282 13.09 -10.23 -4.97
C ILE A 282 13.90 -10.94 -3.88
N LYS A 283 15.22 -11.01 -4.06
CA LYS A 283 16.12 -11.61 -3.08
C LYS A 283 16.09 -10.86 -1.73
N LEU A 284 16.00 -9.53 -1.76
CA LEU A 284 15.89 -8.72 -0.55
C LEU A 284 14.57 -8.99 0.17
N ILE A 285 13.46 -9.03 -0.57
CA ILE A 285 12.12 -9.29 -0.02
C ILE A 285 12.08 -10.68 0.65
N GLN A 286 12.57 -11.71 -0.04
CA GLN A 286 12.66 -13.06 0.52
C GLN A 286 13.51 -13.11 1.78
N GLN A 287 14.64 -12.38 1.81
CA GLN A 287 15.49 -12.30 3.01
C GLN A 287 14.79 -11.62 4.19
N ILE A 288 13.98 -10.58 3.94
CA ILE A 288 13.20 -9.88 4.98
C ILE A 288 12.11 -10.79 5.56
N LEU A 289 11.43 -11.56 4.70
CA LEU A 289 10.35 -12.45 5.11
C LEU A 289 10.83 -13.76 5.75
N SER A 290 12.13 -14.09 5.65
CA SER A 290 12.76 -15.32 6.17
C SER A 290 12.92 -15.35 7.70
#